data_AF-A0A7R9UFT5-F1
#
_entry.id   AF-A0A7R9UFT5-F1
#
_cell.length_a   1.000
_cell.length_b   1.000
_cell.length_c   1.000
_cell.angle_alpha   90.00
_cell.angle_beta   90.00
_cell.angle_gamma   90.00
#
_symmetry.space_group_name_H-M   'P 1'
#
loop_
_entity.id
_entity.type
_entity.pdbx_description
1 polymer ?
#
loop_
_entity_poly.entity_id
_entity_poly.type
_entity_poly.pdbx_seq_one_letter_code
_entity_poly.pdbx_strand_id
1 'polypeptide(L)'
;ANRGALEAALSKSGALEELEDAPKSLLLVLAFEMLLGSGVTGGGQLKRRLKAFEAEMRKHLPANLMEKVGKEGLGAHARFLRVNTLLTSDAEVIRRLKGDESAWKLEIDDDIPHLLQLKPLPDNDKDFRVAVRGLATGDLVQSGQAVLQDKASCFSAQALLQDGWGFAGGADVIDACAAPGNKTTHAAALLQEWWASLEASAKETIAATPKVLAFDKDAERANVLRQRISQLCGHRASATKTTKTTKTTKTTKAKKGASKQAIAVNVVAEGIEGDFLTLDPSDDRFAGVRGILLDPSCSGSGMRRRDEGADSSARADMKRIRALSAFQSKALAHALSFPQAHRVVYSTCSVHPEENEDVVAEVLSAKREEWKLVECLNNWERRGTSTSKGCQAQLSDRETGCLVRAAPEDGTHGFFVACFQRVGTAPLYAGPEWRPPAAAVQDSADLKRATKRKAQTSEEATGSMTTAGEAADDAVNARRGAHKRKSRSAEARRARKRRKRGLMKKQTEPEKE
;
A
#
# COMPACT_ATOMS: atom_id res chain seq x y z
N ALA A 1 -23.61 5.34 -14.02
CA ALA A 1 -24.00 6.56 -14.77
C ALA A 1 -22.94 7.02 -15.79
N ASN A 2 -21.65 7.08 -15.43
CA ASN A 2 -20.63 7.81 -16.23
C ASN A 2 -20.21 7.08 -17.52
N ARG A 3 -20.24 5.73 -17.53
CA ARG A 3 -19.90 4.92 -18.71
C ARG A 3 -20.85 5.11 -19.89
N GLY A 4 -22.16 5.10 -19.66
CA GLY A 4 -23.16 5.27 -20.72
C GLY A 4 -23.08 6.65 -21.39
N ALA A 5 -22.83 7.70 -20.61
CA ALA A 5 -22.63 9.05 -21.12
C ALA A 5 -21.34 9.16 -21.97
N LEU A 6 -20.25 8.52 -21.56
CA LEU A 6 -19.01 8.47 -22.33
C LEU A 6 -19.12 7.64 -23.62
N GLU A 7 -19.82 6.51 -23.58
CA GLU A 7 -20.11 5.71 -24.78
C GLU A 7 -20.94 6.51 -25.79
N ALA A 8 -21.95 7.25 -25.31
CA ALA A 8 -22.74 8.13 -26.16
C ALA A 8 -21.91 9.29 -26.74
N ALA A 9 -21.05 9.91 -25.94
CA ALA A 9 -20.17 10.98 -26.39
C ALA A 9 -19.16 10.51 -27.45
N LEU A 10 -18.55 9.35 -27.24
CA LEU A 10 -17.65 8.71 -28.21
C LEU A 10 -18.35 8.39 -29.53
N SER A 11 -19.54 7.80 -29.47
CA SER A 11 -20.34 7.50 -30.67
C SER A 11 -20.74 8.77 -31.42
N LYS A 12 -21.33 9.76 -30.74
CA LYS A 12 -21.80 11.00 -31.38
C LYS A 12 -20.69 11.90 -31.89
N SER A 13 -19.47 11.75 -31.39
CA SER A 13 -18.31 12.47 -31.88
C SER A 13 -17.72 11.91 -33.19
N GLY A 14 -18.14 10.72 -33.64
CA GLY A 14 -17.53 10.02 -34.77
C GLY A 14 -16.23 9.27 -34.42
N ALA A 15 -15.73 9.40 -33.19
CA ALA A 15 -14.47 8.79 -32.77
C ALA A 15 -14.47 7.25 -32.82
N LEU A 16 -15.62 6.59 -32.61
CA LEU A 16 -15.70 5.13 -32.70
C LEU A 16 -15.60 4.62 -34.15
N GLU A 17 -16.02 5.42 -35.12
CA GLU A 17 -15.98 5.07 -36.54
C GLU A 17 -14.57 5.33 -37.10
N GLU A 18 -13.96 6.47 -36.76
CA GLU A 18 -12.63 6.83 -37.28
C GLU A 18 -11.45 6.14 -36.55
N LEU A 19 -11.71 5.57 -35.37
CA LEU A 19 -10.74 4.81 -34.56
C LEU A 19 -11.16 3.35 -34.38
N GLU A 20 -11.76 2.75 -35.41
CA GLU A 20 -12.19 1.35 -35.42
C GLU A 20 -11.04 0.35 -35.17
N ASP A 21 -9.79 0.76 -35.44
CA ASP A 21 -8.58 -0.02 -35.19
C ASP A 21 -8.23 -0.14 -33.69
N ALA A 22 -8.91 0.61 -32.82
CA ALA A 22 -8.70 0.58 -31.37
C ALA A 22 -9.86 -0.10 -30.63
N PRO A 23 -9.58 -0.92 -29.60
CA PRO A 23 -10.62 -1.50 -28.76
C PRO A 23 -11.51 -0.42 -28.14
N LYS A 24 -12.84 -0.58 -28.25
CA LYS A 24 -13.82 0.34 -27.64
C LYS A 24 -13.58 0.57 -26.15
N SER A 25 -13.14 -0.46 -25.43
CA SER A 25 -12.77 -0.38 -24.01
C SER A 25 -11.58 0.58 -23.76
N LEU A 26 -10.58 0.56 -24.63
CA LEU A 26 -9.42 1.45 -24.56
C LEU A 26 -9.80 2.90 -24.90
N LEU A 27 -10.63 3.09 -25.93
CA LEU A 27 -11.18 4.42 -26.27
C LEU A 27 -12.01 5.00 -25.13
N LEU A 28 -12.80 4.17 -24.44
CA LEU A 28 -13.57 4.57 -23.27
C LEU A 28 -12.69 5.02 -22.10
N VAL A 29 -11.61 4.30 -21.82
CA VAL A 29 -10.65 4.68 -20.76
C VAL A 29 -9.94 5.99 -21.12
N LEU A 30 -9.48 6.12 -22.36
CA LEU A 30 -8.80 7.33 -22.83
C LEU A 30 -9.73 8.55 -22.86
N ALA A 31 -10.98 8.37 -23.30
CA ALA A 31 -11.99 9.43 -23.28
C ALA A 31 -12.37 9.83 -21.86
N PHE A 32 -12.50 8.86 -20.94
CA PHE A 32 -12.71 9.14 -19.52
C PHE A 32 -11.56 9.99 -18.95
N GLU A 33 -10.31 9.57 -19.16
CA GLU A 33 -9.14 10.30 -18.67
C GLU A 33 -8.97 11.69 -19.28
N MET A 34 -9.32 11.85 -20.57
CA MET A 34 -9.22 13.11 -21.30
C MET A 34 -10.33 14.10 -20.94
N LEU A 35 -11.58 13.63 -20.80
CA LEU A 35 -12.75 14.50 -20.64
C LEU A 35 -13.10 14.73 -19.17
N LEU A 36 -12.94 13.71 -18.33
CA LEU A 36 -13.37 13.68 -16.93
C LEU A 36 -12.22 13.43 -15.94
N GLY A 37 -11.04 13.05 -16.42
CA GLY A 37 -9.82 12.83 -15.63
C GLY A 37 -8.89 14.04 -15.59
N SER A 38 -7.66 13.84 -15.09
CA SER A 38 -6.61 14.87 -15.00
C SER A 38 -5.89 15.13 -16.34
N GLY A 39 -6.46 14.67 -17.45
CA GLY A 39 -5.76 14.49 -18.72
C GLY A 39 -4.93 13.20 -18.73
N VAL A 40 -4.72 12.66 -19.93
CA VAL A 40 -3.89 11.46 -20.16
C VAL A 40 -2.41 11.88 -20.19
N THR A 41 -1.50 11.23 -19.45
CA THR A 41 -0.05 11.43 -19.59
C THR A 41 0.56 10.42 -20.58
N GLY A 42 1.51 10.86 -21.42
CA GLY A 42 2.09 10.05 -22.51
C GLY A 42 1.58 10.43 -23.92
N GLY A 43 2.36 10.06 -24.95
CA GLY A 43 2.22 10.54 -26.34
C GLY A 43 1.89 9.45 -27.38
N GLY A 44 1.05 8.48 -27.05
CA GLY A 44 0.64 7.42 -27.99
C GLY A 44 -0.09 7.97 -29.23
N GLN A 45 0.08 7.32 -30.38
CA GLN A 45 -0.56 7.72 -31.66
C GLN A 45 -2.09 7.72 -31.57
N LEU A 46 -2.67 6.72 -30.89
CA LEU A 46 -4.11 6.62 -30.66
C LEU A 46 -4.66 7.82 -29.86
N LYS A 47 -3.93 8.28 -28.84
CA LYS A 47 -4.32 9.46 -28.05
C LYS A 47 -4.38 10.72 -28.91
N ARG A 48 -3.38 10.95 -29.77
CA ARG A 48 -3.38 12.12 -30.66
C ARG A 48 -4.58 12.11 -31.59
N ARG A 49 -4.93 10.94 -32.12
CA ARG A 49 -6.11 10.74 -32.97
C ARG A 49 -7.40 10.97 -32.18
N LEU A 50 -7.54 10.39 -30.99
CA LEU A 50 -8.72 10.60 -30.13
C LEU A 50 -8.88 12.07 -29.67
N LYS A 51 -7.77 12.79 -29.46
CA LYS A 51 -7.79 14.20 -29.06
C LYS A 51 -8.43 15.11 -30.13
N ALA A 52 -8.37 14.74 -31.40
CA ALA A 52 -9.05 15.49 -32.46
C ALA A 52 -10.57 15.59 -32.24
N PHE A 53 -11.15 14.63 -31.51
CA PHE A 53 -12.58 14.56 -31.21
C PHE A 53 -12.96 15.16 -29.84
N GLU A 54 -11.99 15.68 -29.08
CA GLU A 54 -12.22 16.11 -27.69
C GLU A 54 -13.31 17.18 -27.59
N ALA A 55 -13.22 18.23 -28.42
CA ALA A 55 -14.19 19.32 -28.43
C ALA A 55 -15.61 18.85 -28.76
N GLU A 56 -15.72 17.89 -29.67
CA GLU A 56 -17.02 17.33 -30.08
C GLU A 56 -17.59 16.42 -28.99
N MET A 57 -16.79 15.53 -28.41
CA MET A 57 -17.21 14.69 -27.27
C MET A 57 -17.71 15.53 -26.09
N ARG A 58 -17.10 16.70 -25.82
CA ARG A 58 -17.54 17.61 -24.75
C ARG A 58 -18.96 18.16 -24.97
N LYS A 59 -19.41 18.36 -26.21
CA LYS A 59 -20.77 18.83 -26.52
C LYS A 59 -21.85 17.80 -26.18
N HIS A 60 -21.50 16.52 -26.24
CA HIS A 60 -22.41 15.40 -26.03
C HIS A 60 -22.39 14.87 -24.59
N LEU A 61 -21.54 15.44 -23.74
CA LEU A 61 -21.51 15.12 -22.31
C LEU A 61 -22.61 15.90 -21.56
N PRO A 62 -23.38 15.22 -20.69
CA PRO A 62 -24.39 15.90 -19.87
C PRO A 62 -23.76 16.99 -18.99
N ALA A 63 -24.34 18.20 -18.95
CA ALA A 63 -23.82 19.32 -18.15
C ALA A 63 -23.73 18.98 -16.66
N ASN A 64 -24.69 18.22 -16.15
CA ASN A 64 -24.69 17.70 -14.79
C ASN A 64 -23.56 16.70 -14.54
N LEU A 65 -23.01 16.00 -15.55
CA LEU A 65 -21.85 15.11 -15.40
C LEU A 65 -20.55 15.90 -15.17
N MET A 66 -20.40 17.06 -15.83
CA MET A 66 -19.25 17.94 -15.64
C MET A 66 -19.29 18.63 -14.26
N GLU A 67 -20.46 19.08 -13.82
CA GLU A 67 -20.67 19.55 -12.43
C GLU A 67 -20.52 18.43 -11.41
N LYS A 68 -21.00 17.22 -11.74
CA LYS A 68 -20.80 16.02 -10.95
C LYS A 68 -19.34 15.65 -10.87
N VAL A 69 -18.48 15.73 -11.88
CA VAL A 69 -17.04 15.48 -11.65
C VAL A 69 -16.39 16.54 -10.72
N GLY A 70 -17.00 17.74 -10.62
CA GLY A 70 -16.65 18.78 -9.64
C GLY A 70 -17.27 18.63 -8.24
N LYS A 71 -18.34 17.82 -8.06
CA LYS A 71 -19.10 17.61 -6.80
C LYS A 71 -19.22 16.14 -6.34
N GLU A 72 -19.20 15.17 -7.25
CA GLU A 72 -18.99 13.72 -7.09
C GLU A 72 -17.56 13.50 -6.60
N GLY A 73 -17.41 13.64 -5.29
CA GLY A 73 -16.17 13.48 -4.58
C GLY A 73 -15.57 12.08 -4.80
N LEU A 74 -14.43 12.02 -5.49
CA LEU A 74 -13.26 11.42 -4.86
C LEU A 74 -12.87 12.35 -3.71
N GLY A 75 -13.56 12.21 -2.58
CA GLY A 75 -13.44 13.10 -1.43
C GLY A 75 -12.00 13.23 -0.91
N ALA A 76 -11.83 14.23 -0.06
CA ALA A 76 -10.69 14.62 0.79
C ALA A 76 -10.10 13.49 1.67
N HIS A 77 -9.96 12.29 1.13
CA HIS A 77 -9.48 11.10 1.80
C HIS A 77 -8.02 10.86 1.45
N ALA A 78 -7.26 10.46 2.47
CA ALA A 78 -5.86 10.14 2.31
C ALA A 78 -5.63 9.08 1.22
N ARG A 79 -4.46 9.15 0.59
CA ARG A 79 -3.99 8.14 -0.35
C ARG A 79 -2.92 7.31 0.33
N PHE A 80 -3.03 6.00 0.19
CA PHE A 80 -2.10 5.07 0.79
C PHE A 80 -1.11 4.58 -0.26
N LEU A 81 0.16 4.66 0.10
CA LEU A 81 1.29 4.22 -0.71
C LEU A 81 2.13 3.25 0.11
N ARG A 82 2.04 1.97 -0.22
CA ARG A 82 2.83 0.93 0.43
C ARG A 82 4.23 0.91 -0.17
N VAL A 83 5.25 1.07 0.65
CA VAL A 83 6.64 0.94 0.23
C VAL A 83 6.94 -0.52 -0.07
N ASN A 84 7.62 -0.79 -1.19
CA ASN A 84 8.05 -2.13 -1.53
C ASN A 84 9.45 -2.39 -0.96
N THR A 85 9.51 -2.99 0.23
CA THR A 85 10.76 -3.25 0.95
C THR A 85 11.68 -4.26 0.26
N LEU A 86 11.19 -4.99 -0.75
CA LEU A 86 12.03 -5.81 -1.64
C LEU A 86 12.94 -4.98 -2.55
N LEU A 87 12.56 -3.74 -2.86
CA LEU A 87 13.25 -2.90 -3.86
C LEU A 87 13.80 -1.59 -3.30
N THR A 88 13.33 -1.13 -2.13
CA THR A 88 13.69 0.16 -1.56
C THR A 88 13.45 0.19 -0.05
N SER A 89 13.74 1.32 0.60
CA SER A 89 13.41 1.57 2.01
C SER A 89 12.45 2.75 2.16
N ASP A 90 11.77 2.82 3.30
CA ASP A 90 10.90 3.96 3.65
C ASP A 90 11.65 5.28 3.55
N ALA A 91 12.88 5.34 4.07
CA ALA A 91 13.72 6.53 4.04
C ALA A 91 14.02 7.03 2.62
N GLU A 92 14.19 6.12 1.66
CA GLU A 92 14.37 6.45 0.24
C GLU A 92 13.09 7.00 -0.37
N VAL A 93 11.96 6.32 -0.15
CA VAL A 93 10.65 6.77 -0.69
C VAL A 93 10.27 8.12 -0.11
N ILE A 94 10.34 8.27 1.22
CA ILE A 94 10.08 9.53 1.92
C ILE A 94 10.96 10.65 1.37
N ARG A 95 12.26 10.40 1.17
CA ARG A 95 13.17 11.41 0.60
C ARG A 95 12.82 11.79 -0.84
N ARG A 96 12.33 10.86 -1.65
CA ARG A 96 11.89 11.14 -3.03
C ARG A 96 10.57 11.91 -3.08
N LEU A 97 9.70 11.72 -2.08
CA LEU A 97 8.44 12.45 -1.95
C LEU A 97 8.62 13.82 -1.28
N LYS A 98 9.68 14.00 -0.47
CA LYS A 98 10.05 15.29 0.13
C LYS A 98 10.32 16.33 -0.96
N GLY A 99 9.60 17.44 -0.90
CA GLY A 99 9.67 18.54 -1.87
C GLY A 99 8.38 18.78 -2.66
N ASP A 100 7.43 17.83 -2.62
CA ASP A 100 6.09 17.98 -3.20
C ASP A 100 5.03 18.33 -2.12
N GLU A 101 5.48 18.79 -0.94
CA GLU A 101 4.62 19.03 0.23
C GLU A 101 3.66 20.23 0.08
N SER A 102 3.66 20.92 -1.07
CA SER A 102 2.73 22.02 -1.35
C SER A 102 1.27 21.58 -1.52
N ALA A 103 1.01 20.29 -1.77
CA ALA A 103 -0.34 19.76 -1.99
C ALA A 103 -0.79 18.74 -0.93
N TRP A 104 0.15 18.19 -0.16
CA TRP A 104 -0.11 17.08 0.76
C TRP A 104 0.88 17.02 1.93
N LYS A 105 0.44 16.40 3.01
CA LYS A 105 1.27 16.01 4.14
C LYS A 105 1.54 14.52 4.08
N LEU A 106 2.81 14.13 4.16
CA LEU A 106 3.25 12.75 4.24
C LEU A 106 3.35 12.31 5.70
N GLU A 107 2.67 11.22 6.04
CA GLU A 107 2.73 10.58 7.35
C GLU A 107 3.00 9.08 7.18
N ILE A 108 3.67 8.46 8.16
CA ILE A 108 3.80 7.00 8.22
C ILE A 108 2.57 6.49 8.96
N ASP A 109 1.96 5.41 8.47
CA ASP A 109 0.80 4.81 9.10
C ASP A 109 1.19 4.12 10.42
N ASP A 110 0.38 4.31 11.45
CA ASP A 110 0.65 3.77 12.80
C ASP A 110 0.26 2.28 12.93
N ASP A 111 -0.61 1.77 12.06
CA ASP A 111 -1.12 0.40 12.15
C ASP A 111 -0.39 -0.56 11.22
N ILE A 112 0.01 -0.08 10.04
CA ILE A 112 0.61 -0.90 8.99
C ILE A 112 2.06 -0.48 8.72
N PRO A 113 3.04 -1.39 8.93
CA PRO A 113 4.42 -1.18 8.55
C PRO A 113 4.56 -0.75 7.09
N HIS A 114 5.51 0.15 6.83
CA HIS A 114 5.89 0.54 5.47
C HIS A 114 4.74 1.15 4.65
N LEU A 115 3.63 1.53 5.29
CA LEU A 115 2.52 2.22 4.65
C LEU A 115 2.66 3.73 4.88
N LEU A 116 2.66 4.47 3.78
CA LEU A 116 2.68 5.93 3.81
C LEU A 116 1.28 6.47 3.54
N GLN A 117 0.86 7.40 4.38
CA GLN A 117 -0.40 8.13 4.23
C GLN A 117 -0.12 9.52 3.68
N LEU A 118 -0.69 9.78 2.51
CA LEU A 118 -0.63 11.07 1.83
C LEU A 118 -1.94 11.78 2.13
N LYS A 119 -1.93 12.78 3.01
CA LYS A 119 -3.11 13.56 3.40
C LYS A 119 -3.19 14.86 2.59
N PRO A 120 -4.36 15.23 2.04
CA PRO A 120 -4.52 16.54 1.42
C PRO A 120 -4.25 17.65 2.44
N LEU A 121 -3.64 18.76 2.00
CA LEU A 121 -3.62 19.98 2.79
C LEU A 121 -5.02 20.64 2.78
N PRO A 122 -5.40 21.37 3.85
CA PRO A 122 -6.64 22.14 3.87
C PRO A 122 -6.76 23.04 2.62
N ASP A 123 -7.95 23.11 2.04
CA ASP A 123 -8.32 23.94 0.88
C ASP A 123 -7.71 23.58 -0.50
N ASN A 124 -6.99 22.45 -0.63
CA ASN A 124 -6.30 22.06 -1.88
C ASN A 124 -6.73 20.71 -2.49
N ASP A 125 -8.02 20.38 -2.44
CA ASP A 125 -8.56 19.08 -2.89
C ASP A 125 -8.33 18.75 -4.39
N LYS A 126 -8.38 19.76 -5.27
CA LYS A 126 -8.12 19.57 -6.70
C LYS A 126 -6.63 19.33 -6.99
N ASP A 127 -5.76 20.03 -6.30
CA ASP A 127 -4.30 19.91 -6.44
C ASP A 127 -3.78 18.60 -5.84
N PHE A 128 -4.40 18.12 -4.75
CA PHE A 128 -4.05 16.83 -4.15
C PHE A 128 -4.15 15.65 -5.13
N ARG A 129 -5.21 15.61 -5.95
CA ARG A 129 -5.42 14.53 -6.92
C ARG A 129 -4.38 14.53 -8.04
N VAL A 130 -3.94 15.72 -8.46
CA VAL A 130 -2.92 15.92 -9.49
C VAL A 130 -1.52 15.64 -8.92
N ALA A 131 -1.25 16.08 -7.70
CA ALA A 131 0.02 15.87 -7.00
C ALA A 131 0.26 14.40 -6.62
N VAL A 132 -0.76 13.65 -6.18
CA VAL A 132 -0.62 12.20 -5.96
C VAL A 132 -0.26 11.46 -7.25
N ARG A 133 -0.74 11.94 -8.40
CA ARG A 133 -0.37 11.45 -9.73
C ARG A 133 0.87 12.14 -10.30
N GLY A 134 1.53 12.98 -9.50
CA GLY A 134 2.73 13.69 -9.84
C GLY A 134 3.88 12.74 -10.18
N LEU A 135 4.90 13.30 -10.82
CA LEU A 135 6.00 12.53 -11.42
C LEU A 135 6.70 11.62 -10.40
N ALA A 136 6.91 12.09 -9.16
CA ALA A 136 7.61 11.33 -8.13
C ALA A 136 6.85 10.06 -7.72
N THR A 137 5.55 10.16 -7.43
CA THR A 137 4.70 9.03 -7.09
C THR A 137 4.51 8.10 -8.29
N GLY A 138 4.30 8.67 -9.48
CA GLY A 138 4.21 7.92 -10.73
C GLY A 138 5.46 7.08 -11.00
N ASP A 139 6.64 7.67 -10.87
CA ASP A 139 7.93 7.00 -11.04
C ASP A 139 8.14 5.90 -10.01
N LEU A 140 7.79 6.14 -8.74
CA LEU A 140 7.87 5.14 -7.67
C LEU A 140 6.98 3.93 -7.95
N VAL A 141 5.76 4.16 -8.41
CA VAL A 141 4.80 3.10 -8.75
C VAL A 141 5.23 2.36 -10.01
N GLN A 142 5.64 3.08 -11.06
CA GLN A 142 6.08 2.49 -12.32
C GLN A 142 7.36 1.66 -12.15
N SER A 143 8.30 2.12 -11.32
CA SER A 143 9.51 1.38 -10.98
C SER A 143 9.27 0.23 -9.99
N GLY A 144 8.05 0.08 -9.46
CA GLY A 144 7.68 -0.95 -8.49
C GLY A 144 8.18 -0.70 -7.07
N GLN A 145 8.87 0.42 -6.82
CA GLN A 145 9.38 0.80 -5.49
C GLN A 145 8.27 1.15 -4.50
N ALA A 146 7.08 1.46 -4.99
CA ALA A 146 5.90 1.66 -4.17
C ALA A 146 4.64 1.12 -4.86
N VAL A 147 3.62 0.80 -4.07
CA VAL A 147 2.35 0.23 -4.54
C VAL A 147 1.21 1.09 -4.02
N LEU A 148 0.34 1.56 -4.92
CA LEU A 148 -0.93 2.18 -4.54
C LEU A 148 -1.87 1.10 -4.05
N GLN A 149 -2.14 1.08 -2.75
CA GLN A 149 -2.96 0.08 -2.09
C GLN A 149 -3.63 0.72 -0.88
N ASP A 150 -4.95 0.58 -0.79
CA ASP A 150 -5.71 1.01 0.39
C ASP A 150 -5.24 0.29 1.66
N LYS A 151 -5.27 1.00 2.79
CA LYS A 151 -4.78 0.50 4.09
C LYS A 151 -5.42 -0.83 4.49
N ALA A 152 -6.74 -0.95 4.40
CA ALA A 152 -7.43 -2.17 4.80
C ALA A 152 -7.03 -3.38 3.94
N SER A 153 -6.66 -3.17 2.67
CA SER A 153 -6.13 -4.24 1.80
C SER A 153 -4.79 -4.80 2.30
N CYS A 154 -4.02 -4.05 3.08
CA CYS A 154 -2.78 -4.50 3.71
C CYS A 154 -3.02 -5.42 4.91
N PHE A 155 -4.22 -5.38 5.52
CA PHE A 155 -4.55 -6.09 6.74
C PHE A 155 -4.41 -7.60 6.60
N SER A 156 -4.77 -8.18 5.45
CA SER A 156 -4.73 -9.65 5.26
C SER A 156 -3.31 -10.21 5.39
N ALA A 157 -2.35 -9.63 4.67
CA ALA A 157 -0.96 -10.08 4.72
C ALA A 157 -0.30 -9.75 6.07
N GLN A 158 -0.64 -8.61 6.65
CA GLN A 158 -0.18 -8.21 7.97
C GLN A 158 -0.68 -9.19 9.05
N ALA A 159 -1.98 -9.49 9.09
CA ALA A 159 -2.55 -10.44 10.04
C ALA A 159 -1.93 -11.85 9.93
N LEU A 160 -1.49 -12.24 8.74
CA LEU A 160 -0.83 -13.53 8.54
C LEU A 160 0.59 -13.56 9.13
N LEU A 161 1.37 -12.49 8.96
CA LEU A 161 2.83 -12.49 9.15
C LEU A 161 3.37 -11.56 10.27
N GLN A 162 2.55 -10.67 10.84
CA GLN A 162 2.97 -9.57 11.74
C GLN A 162 3.74 -10.00 13.00
N ASP A 163 3.43 -11.16 13.60
CA ASP A 163 4.06 -11.56 14.88
C ASP A 163 5.28 -12.47 14.68
N GLY A 164 5.86 -12.45 13.47
CA GLY A 164 7.03 -13.24 13.13
C GLY A 164 6.80 -14.74 13.32
N TRP A 165 5.59 -15.22 13.02
CA TRP A 165 5.21 -16.62 13.15
C TRP A 165 6.19 -17.48 12.37
N GLY A 166 7.18 -17.96 13.11
CA GLY A 166 8.15 -18.88 12.60
C GLY A 166 7.42 -20.18 12.33
N PHE A 167 7.51 -20.62 11.08
CA PHE A 167 6.95 -21.90 10.68
C PHE A 167 8.09 -22.94 10.68
N ALA A 168 7.96 -24.02 11.46
CA ALA A 168 8.97 -25.08 11.52
C ALA A 168 8.78 -25.94 10.29
N GLY A 169 9.88 -26.29 9.64
CA GLY A 169 9.87 -27.26 8.54
C GLY A 169 9.22 -26.78 7.25
N GLY A 170 9.04 -25.47 7.06
CA GLY A 170 8.49 -24.84 5.86
C GLY A 170 8.05 -23.42 6.15
N ALA A 171 7.91 -22.53 5.17
CA ALA A 171 7.42 -21.17 5.37
C ALA A 171 6.65 -20.65 4.16
N ASP A 172 6.14 -21.57 3.33
CA ASP A 172 5.46 -21.19 2.11
C ASP A 172 4.06 -20.65 2.42
N VAL A 173 3.65 -19.68 1.62
CA VAL A 173 2.36 -19.02 1.70
C VAL A 173 1.58 -19.29 0.43
N ILE A 174 0.32 -19.69 0.55
CA ILE A 174 -0.62 -19.66 -0.57
C ILE A 174 -1.40 -18.35 -0.54
N ASP A 175 -1.54 -17.69 -1.68
CA ASP A 175 -2.56 -16.67 -1.92
C ASP A 175 -3.61 -17.28 -2.86
N ALA A 176 -4.77 -17.63 -2.31
CA ALA A 176 -5.77 -18.48 -2.96
C ALA A 176 -6.58 -17.78 -4.06
N CYS A 177 -6.67 -16.44 -4.02
CA CYS A 177 -7.44 -15.62 -4.95
C CYS A 177 -6.67 -14.33 -5.23
N ALA A 178 -5.54 -14.48 -5.92
CA ALA A 178 -4.43 -13.54 -5.80
C ALA A 178 -4.54 -12.30 -6.69
N ALA A 179 -5.13 -12.38 -7.89
CA ALA A 179 -5.04 -11.27 -8.84
C ALA A 179 -5.80 -10.02 -8.32
N PRO A 180 -5.24 -8.80 -8.45
CA PRO A 180 -4.07 -8.45 -9.26
C PRO A 180 -2.70 -8.61 -8.55
N GLY A 181 -2.64 -9.07 -7.30
CA GLY A 181 -1.38 -9.38 -6.61
C GLY A 181 -0.91 -8.36 -5.58
N ASN A 182 -1.75 -7.40 -5.18
CA ASN A 182 -1.39 -6.45 -4.13
C ASN A 182 -1.11 -7.17 -2.80
N LYS A 183 -1.97 -8.10 -2.39
CA LYS A 183 -1.79 -8.90 -1.16
C LYS A 183 -0.60 -9.85 -1.29
N THR A 184 -0.51 -10.57 -2.42
CA THR A 184 0.62 -11.45 -2.76
C THR A 184 1.97 -10.78 -2.58
N THR A 185 2.14 -9.59 -3.18
CA THR A 185 3.41 -8.85 -3.13
C THR A 185 3.66 -8.25 -1.76
N HIS A 186 2.62 -8.00 -0.96
CA HIS A 186 2.79 -7.63 0.45
C HIS A 186 3.33 -8.81 1.26
N ALA A 187 2.72 -9.98 1.09
CA ALA A 187 3.12 -11.19 1.78
C ALA A 187 4.58 -11.55 1.45
N ALA A 188 5.00 -11.41 0.18
CA ALA A 188 6.38 -11.63 -0.22
C ALA A 188 7.37 -10.66 0.48
N ALA A 189 6.99 -9.38 0.63
CA ALA A 189 7.81 -8.40 1.33
C ALA A 189 7.95 -8.70 2.83
N LEU A 190 6.84 -8.98 3.51
CA LEU A 190 6.83 -9.34 4.93
C LEU A 190 7.57 -10.67 5.20
N LEU A 191 7.41 -11.65 4.31
CA LEU A 191 8.10 -12.94 4.40
C LEU A 191 9.62 -12.78 4.23
N GLN A 192 10.06 -11.83 3.40
CA GLN A 192 11.48 -11.51 3.22
C GLN A 192 12.09 -10.89 4.49
N GLU A 193 11.37 -9.98 5.12
CA GLU A 193 11.81 -9.33 6.37
C GLU A 193 11.90 -10.36 7.49
N TRP A 194 10.89 -11.21 7.64
CA TRP A 194 10.90 -12.32 8.59
C TRP A 194 12.08 -13.26 8.33
N TRP A 195 12.28 -13.69 7.07
CA TRP A 195 13.39 -14.57 6.70
C TRP A 195 14.75 -13.97 7.06
N ALA A 196 14.96 -12.69 6.71
CA ALA A 196 16.21 -11.99 7.04
C ALA A 196 16.45 -11.89 8.55
N SER A 197 15.38 -11.75 9.35
CA SER A 197 15.47 -11.72 10.82
C SER A 197 15.91 -13.07 11.42
N LEU A 198 15.54 -14.18 10.78
CA LEU A 198 15.99 -15.52 11.18
C LEU A 198 17.46 -15.75 10.86
N GLU A 199 17.90 -15.39 9.65
CA GLU A 199 19.31 -15.51 9.25
C GLU A 199 20.24 -14.76 10.21
N ALA A 200 19.82 -13.57 10.65
CA ALA A 200 20.56 -12.76 11.62
C ALA A 200 20.63 -13.39 13.02
N SER A 201 19.65 -14.24 13.39
CA SER A 201 19.51 -14.82 14.73
C SER A 201 20.24 -16.16 14.92
N ALA A 202 20.78 -16.75 13.84
CA ALA A 202 21.76 -17.84 13.82
C ALA A 202 21.54 -19.02 14.82
N LYS A 203 20.31 -19.53 14.95
CA LYS A 203 20.02 -20.70 15.81
C LYS A 203 19.58 -21.96 15.08
N GLU A 204 19.13 -21.90 13.83
CA GLU A 204 18.70 -23.08 13.07
C GLU A 204 19.07 -22.98 11.58
N THR A 205 19.33 -24.14 10.98
CA THR A 205 19.51 -24.28 9.53
C THR A 205 18.17 -24.09 8.86
N ILE A 206 17.99 -22.97 8.13
CA ILE A 206 16.71 -22.71 7.48
C ILE A 206 16.59 -23.60 6.23
N ALA A 207 15.60 -24.48 6.23
CA ALA A 207 15.52 -25.65 5.36
C ALA A 207 15.39 -25.33 3.85
N ALA A 208 14.72 -24.23 3.49
CA ALA A 208 14.54 -23.82 2.10
C ALA A 208 14.09 -22.36 2.00
N THR A 209 14.45 -21.72 0.89
CA THR A 209 13.91 -20.42 0.45
C THR A 209 12.38 -20.45 0.45
N PRO A 210 11.71 -19.51 1.18
CA PRO A 210 10.27 -19.49 1.31
C PRO A 210 9.60 -18.98 0.03
N LYS A 211 8.42 -19.51 -0.26
CA LYS A 211 7.67 -19.22 -1.49
C LYS A 211 6.30 -18.61 -1.22
N VAL A 212 5.84 -17.77 -2.14
CA VAL A 212 4.44 -17.33 -2.22
C VAL A 212 3.83 -17.90 -3.50
N LEU A 213 2.93 -18.87 -3.34
CA LEU A 213 2.21 -19.53 -4.43
C LEU A 213 0.85 -18.83 -4.62
N ALA A 214 0.71 -18.07 -5.70
CA ALA A 214 -0.41 -17.15 -5.89
C ALA A 214 -1.32 -17.63 -7.02
N PHE A 215 -2.54 -18.03 -6.69
CA PHE A 215 -3.49 -18.64 -7.61
C PHE A 215 -4.57 -17.66 -8.06
N ASP A 216 -4.88 -17.66 -9.35
CA ASP A 216 -6.14 -17.11 -9.85
C ASP A 216 -6.71 -18.03 -10.93
N LYS A 217 -8.01 -18.31 -10.87
CA LYS A 217 -8.66 -19.23 -11.81
C LYS A 217 -8.85 -18.64 -13.21
N ASP A 218 -8.86 -17.30 -13.31
CA ASP A 218 -9.05 -16.60 -14.57
C ASP A 218 -7.71 -16.35 -15.24
N ALA A 219 -7.55 -16.83 -16.48
CA ALA A 219 -6.27 -16.79 -17.20
C ALA A 219 -5.77 -15.36 -17.45
N GLU A 220 -6.66 -14.40 -17.75
CA GLU A 220 -6.28 -13.00 -17.97
C GLU A 220 -5.80 -12.35 -16.68
N ARG A 221 -6.54 -12.56 -15.58
CA ARG A 221 -6.17 -12.08 -14.26
C ARG A 221 -4.89 -12.73 -13.75
N ALA A 222 -4.68 -14.01 -13.98
CA ALA A 222 -3.44 -14.72 -13.67
C ALA A 222 -2.24 -14.15 -14.45
N ASN A 223 -2.43 -13.74 -15.72
CA ASN A 223 -1.40 -13.06 -16.48
C ASN A 223 -1.04 -11.68 -15.89
N VAL A 224 -2.03 -10.90 -15.48
CA VAL A 224 -1.80 -9.63 -14.76
C VAL A 224 -1.03 -9.87 -13.46
N LEU A 225 -1.42 -10.90 -12.70
CA LEU A 225 -0.73 -11.31 -11.47
C LEU A 225 0.75 -11.64 -11.73
N ARG A 226 1.06 -12.46 -12.74
CA ARG A 226 2.44 -12.82 -13.12
C ARG A 226 3.26 -11.58 -13.50
N GLN A 227 2.68 -10.67 -14.29
CA GLN A 227 3.35 -9.42 -14.64
C GLN A 227 3.66 -8.57 -13.39
N ARG A 228 2.69 -8.45 -12.47
CA ARG A 228 2.87 -7.68 -11.24
C ARG A 228 3.85 -8.31 -10.27
N ILE A 229 3.85 -9.63 -10.11
CA ILE A 229 4.86 -10.35 -9.34
C ILE A 229 6.25 -10.13 -9.95
N SER A 230 6.38 -10.28 -11.26
CA SER A 230 7.64 -10.08 -11.98
C SER A 230 8.20 -8.65 -11.80
N GLN A 231 7.32 -7.64 -11.82
CA GLN A 231 7.66 -6.24 -11.58
C GLN A 231 8.04 -5.95 -10.12
N LEU A 232 7.29 -6.50 -9.15
CA LEU A 232 7.36 -6.08 -7.74
C LEU A 232 8.26 -6.97 -6.87
N CYS A 233 8.44 -8.25 -7.21
CA CYS A 233 9.24 -9.20 -6.44
C CYS A 233 10.62 -9.50 -7.07
N GLY A 234 10.87 -9.00 -8.30
CA GLY A 234 12.12 -9.25 -9.03
C GLY A 234 12.18 -10.62 -9.68
N HIS A 235 13.06 -10.78 -10.68
CA HIS A 235 13.25 -12.05 -11.36
C HIS A 235 14.10 -13.01 -10.51
N ARG A 236 13.45 -14.02 -9.92
CA ARG A 236 13.99 -15.38 -10.02
C ARG A 236 13.04 -16.15 -10.92
N ALA A 237 13.39 -16.24 -12.21
CA ALA A 237 12.78 -17.24 -13.06
C ALA A 237 13.05 -18.59 -12.39
N SER A 238 11.99 -19.24 -11.91
CA SER A 238 12.03 -20.67 -11.61
C SER A 238 12.54 -21.34 -12.88
N ALA A 239 13.77 -21.85 -12.84
CA ALA A 239 14.38 -22.53 -13.97
C ALA A 239 13.76 -23.92 -14.11
N THR A 240 12.49 -23.98 -14.53
CA THR A 240 11.93 -25.19 -15.12
C THR A 240 12.60 -25.37 -16.47
N LYS A 241 13.59 -26.28 -16.49
CA LYS A 241 14.33 -26.70 -17.69
C LYS A 241 13.36 -27.00 -18.83
N THR A 242 13.24 -26.07 -19.76
CA THR A 242 12.83 -26.37 -21.13
C THR A 242 14.02 -26.06 -22.02
N THR A 243 14.68 -27.13 -22.44
CA THR A 243 15.74 -27.13 -23.43
C THR A 243 15.21 -26.58 -24.75
N LYS A 244 15.71 -25.42 -25.18
CA LYS A 244 15.94 -25.12 -26.60
C LYS A 244 17.02 -24.06 -26.77
N THR A 245 18.14 -24.53 -27.29
CA THR A 245 19.25 -23.81 -27.90
C THR A 245 18.81 -22.79 -28.94
N THR A 246 19.27 -21.53 -28.87
CA THR A 246 20.04 -20.89 -29.97
C THR A 246 20.59 -19.49 -29.62
N LYS A 247 21.91 -19.36 -29.79
CA LYS A 247 22.72 -18.25 -30.37
C LYS A 247 22.50 -16.78 -29.97
N THR A 248 23.46 -16.31 -29.16
CA THR A 248 24.36 -15.15 -29.37
C THR A 248 23.87 -13.90 -30.13
N THR A 249 23.79 -12.78 -29.41
CA THR A 249 24.17 -11.45 -29.96
C THR A 249 24.62 -10.45 -28.89
N LYS A 250 25.89 -10.04 -29.05
CA LYS A 250 26.56 -8.76 -28.77
C LYS A 250 26.04 -7.84 -27.64
N THR A 251 26.92 -7.74 -26.64
CA THR A 251 27.01 -6.73 -25.58
C THR A 251 27.04 -5.28 -26.09
N THR A 252 26.12 -4.45 -25.61
CA THR A 252 26.26 -2.99 -25.56
C THR A 252 26.59 -2.56 -24.12
N LYS A 253 27.67 -1.80 -23.97
CA LYS A 253 28.17 -1.27 -22.69
C LYS A 253 27.15 -0.30 -22.07
N ALA A 254 26.51 -0.70 -20.98
CA ALA A 254 25.77 0.21 -20.10
C ALA A 254 26.73 1.00 -19.20
N LYS A 255 26.47 2.31 -19.09
CA LYS A 255 27.23 3.28 -18.29
C LYS A 255 27.15 2.93 -16.80
N LYS A 256 28.32 2.93 -16.13
CA LYS A 256 28.46 2.86 -14.67
C LYS A 256 27.81 4.09 -14.02
N GLY A 257 26.67 3.91 -13.39
CA GLY A 257 26.07 4.85 -12.43
C GLY A 257 25.85 4.14 -11.10
N ALA A 258 26.25 4.80 -10.01
CA ALA A 258 26.03 4.51 -8.59
C ALA A 258 25.78 3.03 -8.19
N SER A 259 26.70 2.48 -7.39
CA SER A 259 26.54 1.24 -6.63
C SER A 259 25.25 1.28 -5.79
N LYS A 260 24.12 0.83 -6.36
CA LYS A 260 22.95 0.42 -5.58
C LYS A 260 23.37 -0.82 -4.81
N GLN A 261 23.44 -0.72 -3.50
CA GLN A 261 23.57 -1.88 -2.63
C GLN A 261 22.33 -2.75 -2.89
N ALA A 262 22.50 -3.86 -3.60
CA ALA A 262 21.39 -4.73 -3.98
C ALA A 262 20.82 -5.35 -2.71
N ILE A 263 19.53 -5.14 -2.44
CA ILE A 263 18.81 -5.87 -1.39
C ILE A 263 18.77 -7.34 -1.85
N ALA A 264 19.36 -8.23 -1.06
CA ALA A 264 19.32 -9.65 -1.37
C ALA A 264 17.90 -10.16 -1.09
N VAL A 265 17.13 -10.43 -2.15
CA VAL A 265 15.80 -11.01 -2.06
C VAL A 265 15.91 -12.54 -2.13
N ASN A 266 15.51 -13.17 -1.04
CA ASN A 266 15.53 -14.61 -0.81
C ASN A 266 14.14 -15.25 -0.88
N VAL A 267 13.05 -14.47 -1.01
CA VAL A 267 11.68 -14.99 -1.23
C VAL A 267 11.41 -15.19 -2.72
N VAL A 268 10.66 -16.22 -3.08
CA VAL A 268 10.16 -16.44 -4.45
C VAL A 268 8.64 -16.31 -4.47
N ALA A 269 8.09 -15.48 -5.36
CA ALA A 269 6.66 -15.41 -5.60
C ALA A 269 6.34 -15.93 -7.02
N GLU A 270 5.30 -16.75 -7.15
CA GLU A 270 4.89 -17.36 -8.41
C GLU A 270 3.39 -17.16 -8.65
N GLY A 271 3.04 -16.64 -9.83
CA GLY A 271 1.65 -16.51 -10.28
C GLY A 271 1.22 -17.74 -11.07
N ILE A 272 0.22 -18.45 -10.56
CA ILE A 272 -0.28 -19.72 -11.07
C ILE A 272 -1.71 -19.53 -11.55
N GLU A 273 -2.00 -20.00 -12.76
CA GLU A 273 -3.36 -20.11 -13.25
C GLU A 273 -3.93 -21.42 -12.74
N GLY A 274 -5.00 -21.35 -11.94
CA GLY A 274 -5.58 -22.54 -11.35
C GLY A 274 -6.71 -22.20 -10.39
N ASP A 275 -7.68 -23.10 -10.29
CA ASP A 275 -8.74 -23.00 -9.29
C ASP A 275 -8.23 -23.55 -7.95
N PHE A 276 -8.13 -22.67 -6.96
CA PHE A 276 -7.72 -23.02 -5.60
C PHE A 276 -8.58 -24.16 -5.03
N LEU A 277 -9.88 -24.21 -5.33
CA LEU A 277 -10.77 -25.25 -4.82
C LEU A 277 -10.53 -26.65 -5.39
N THR A 278 -9.75 -26.74 -6.47
CA THR A 278 -9.41 -28.01 -7.13
C THR A 278 -8.04 -28.54 -6.72
N LEU A 279 -7.30 -27.81 -5.91
CA LEU A 279 -6.02 -28.26 -5.39
C LEU A 279 -6.24 -29.43 -4.43
N ASP A 280 -5.37 -30.42 -4.47
CA ASP A 280 -5.30 -31.42 -3.41
C ASP A 280 -4.44 -30.86 -2.27
N PRO A 281 -5.00 -30.63 -1.06
CA PRO A 281 -4.24 -30.12 0.07
C PRO A 281 -3.11 -31.05 0.53
N SER A 282 -3.17 -32.34 0.17
CA SER A 282 -2.17 -33.35 0.53
C SER A 282 -1.05 -33.52 -0.50
N ASP A 283 -1.09 -32.76 -1.60
CA ASP A 283 -0.06 -32.81 -2.63
C ASP A 283 1.30 -32.34 -2.07
N ASP A 284 2.37 -33.09 -2.38
CA ASP A 284 3.74 -32.81 -1.94
C ASP A 284 4.21 -31.38 -2.30
N ARG A 285 3.67 -30.80 -3.37
CA ARG A 285 3.94 -29.40 -3.77
C ARG A 285 3.55 -28.39 -2.69
N PHE A 286 2.63 -28.75 -1.81
CA PHE A 286 2.13 -27.91 -0.71
C PHE A 286 2.63 -28.35 0.66
N ALA A 287 3.53 -29.34 0.76
CA ALA A 287 4.07 -29.81 2.04
C ALA A 287 4.79 -28.70 2.84
N GLY A 288 5.34 -27.69 2.17
CA GLY A 288 5.99 -26.52 2.76
C GLY A 288 5.02 -25.39 3.16
N VAL A 289 3.73 -25.49 2.81
CA VAL A 289 2.74 -24.44 3.05
C VAL A 289 2.36 -24.39 4.52
N ARG A 290 2.39 -23.19 5.07
CA ARG A 290 2.15 -22.93 6.48
C ARG A 290 1.20 -21.75 6.70
N GLY A 291 1.20 -20.80 5.77
CA GLY A 291 0.26 -19.68 5.73
C GLY A 291 -0.65 -19.75 4.51
N ILE A 292 -1.91 -19.36 4.66
CA ILE A 292 -2.83 -19.17 3.52
C ILE A 292 -3.53 -17.83 3.66
N LEU A 293 -3.47 -17.02 2.61
CA LEU A 293 -4.33 -15.85 2.39
C LEU A 293 -5.51 -16.28 1.54
N LEU A 294 -6.72 -16.07 2.06
CA LEU A 294 -7.97 -16.33 1.37
C LEU A 294 -8.77 -15.03 1.29
N ASP A 295 -8.66 -14.34 0.15
CA ASP A 295 -9.43 -13.14 -0.21
C ASP A 295 -10.36 -13.43 -1.39
N PRO A 296 -11.44 -14.20 -1.19
CA PRO A 296 -12.29 -14.68 -2.28
C PRO A 296 -13.14 -13.54 -2.86
N SER A 297 -13.80 -13.85 -3.99
CA SER A 297 -14.78 -12.93 -4.57
C SER A 297 -15.88 -12.57 -3.55
N CYS A 298 -16.05 -11.27 -3.34
CA CYS A 298 -17.04 -10.65 -2.43
C CYS A 298 -18.04 -9.78 -3.22
N SER A 299 -19.08 -9.31 -2.54
CA SER A 299 -20.03 -8.34 -3.11
C SER A 299 -19.39 -7.00 -3.52
N GLY A 300 -18.23 -6.66 -2.94
CA GLY A 300 -17.57 -5.38 -3.14
C GLY A 300 -18.23 -4.21 -2.41
N SER A 301 -19.16 -4.49 -1.49
CA SER A 301 -19.95 -3.47 -0.79
C SER A 301 -19.10 -2.50 0.02
N GLY A 302 -17.94 -2.93 0.53
CA GLY A 302 -17.00 -2.08 1.27
C GLY A 302 -16.20 -1.10 0.39
N MET A 303 -16.22 -1.27 -0.93
CA MET A 303 -15.58 -0.36 -1.89
C MET A 303 -16.56 0.66 -2.49
N ARG A 304 -17.88 0.45 -2.33
CA ARG A 304 -18.90 1.35 -2.89
C ARG A 304 -18.99 2.60 -2.04
N ARG A 305 -19.00 3.78 -2.69
CA ARG A 305 -19.31 5.03 -1.99
C ARG A 305 -20.80 5.11 -1.72
N ARG A 306 -21.18 5.79 -0.62
CA ARG A 306 -22.57 6.03 -0.20
C ARG A 306 -23.48 6.56 -1.33
N ASP A 307 -22.92 7.19 -2.36
CA ASP A 307 -23.66 7.82 -3.47
C ASP A 307 -23.76 6.98 -4.76
N GLU A 308 -23.20 5.76 -4.80
CA GLU A 308 -23.35 4.87 -5.96
C GLU A 308 -24.71 4.14 -5.90
N GLY A 309 -25.73 4.89 -6.33
CA GLY A 309 -27.12 4.52 -6.62
C GLY A 309 -27.52 3.07 -6.44
N ALA A 310 -28.29 2.83 -5.37
CA ALA A 310 -29.15 1.67 -5.21
C ALA A 310 -30.26 1.70 -6.29
N ASP A 311 -30.03 1.02 -7.41
CA ASP A 311 -31.10 0.68 -8.37
C ASP A 311 -31.05 -0.81 -8.75
N SER A 312 -30.62 -1.65 -7.81
CA SER A 312 -30.76 -3.09 -7.87
C SER A 312 -31.90 -3.52 -6.95
N SER A 313 -32.78 -4.41 -7.43
CA SER A 313 -33.84 -4.97 -6.58
C SER A 313 -33.17 -5.68 -5.39
N ALA A 314 -33.45 -5.25 -4.16
CA ALA A 314 -32.81 -5.76 -2.94
C ALA A 314 -32.84 -7.31 -2.83
N ARG A 315 -33.84 -7.97 -3.44
CA ARG A 315 -33.92 -9.44 -3.52
C ARG A 315 -32.83 -10.07 -4.39
N ALA A 316 -32.48 -9.46 -5.52
CA ALA A 316 -31.40 -9.94 -6.39
C ALA A 316 -30.04 -9.80 -5.70
N ASP A 317 -29.84 -8.72 -4.95
CA ASP A 317 -28.63 -8.51 -4.16
C ASP A 317 -28.48 -9.54 -3.04
N MET A 318 -29.56 -9.84 -2.31
CA MET A 318 -29.53 -10.89 -1.27
C MET A 318 -29.27 -12.28 -1.85
N LYS A 319 -29.83 -12.62 -3.02
CA LYS A 319 -29.54 -13.91 -3.68
C LYS A 319 -28.06 -14.01 -4.06
N ARG A 320 -27.48 -12.91 -4.56
CA ARG A 320 -26.04 -12.83 -4.88
C ARG A 320 -25.18 -12.96 -3.63
N ILE A 321 -25.50 -12.25 -2.55
CA ILE A 321 -24.79 -12.32 -1.27
C ILE A 321 -24.77 -13.76 -0.76
N ARG A 322 -25.91 -14.46 -0.77
CA ARG A 322 -26.00 -15.87 -0.35
C ARG A 322 -25.18 -16.83 -1.22
N ALA A 323 -25.16 -16.60 -2.53
CA ALA A 323 -24.36 -17.43 -3.44
C ALA A 323 -22.85 -17.21 -3.22
N LEU A 324 -22.45 -15.96 -2.96
CA LEU A 324 -21.08 -15.60 -2.63
C LEU A 324 -20.67 -16.17 -1.27
N SER A 325 -21.50 -16.06 -0.24
CA SER A 325 -21.20 -16.61 1.09
C SER A 325 -21.05 -18.13 1.05
N ALA A 326 -21.92 -18.85 0.32
CA ALA A 326 -21.77 -20.30 0.15
C ALA A 326 -20.44 -20.67 -0.55
N PHE A 327 -20.02 -19.92 -1.56
CA PHE A 327 -18.71 -20.09 -2.18
C PHE A 327 -17.57 -19.80 -1.20
N GLN A 328 -17.69 -18.74 -0.41
CA GLN A 328 -16.71 -18.32 0.60
C GLN A 328 -16.58 -19.38 1.71
N SER A 329 -17.68 -19.93 2.23
CA SER A 329 -17.67 -21.04 3.21
C SER A 329 -16.94 -22.26 2.65
N LYS A 330 -17.21 -22.64 1.38
CA LYS A 330 -16.49 -23.74 0.72
C LYS A 330 -14.99 -23.46 0.59
N ALA A 331 -14.61 -22.25 0.20
CA ALA A 331 -13.21 -21.86 0.05
C ALA A 331 -12.46 -21.82 1.38
N LEU A 332 -13.11 -21.31 2.44
CA LEU A 332 -12.52 -21.28 3.77
C LEU A 332 -12.37 -22.69 4.34
N ALA A 333 -13.39 -23.54 4.22
CA ALA A 333 -13.29 -24.94 4.62
C ALA A 333 -12.15 -25.67 3.87
N HIS A 334 -11.98 -25.39 2.58
CA HIS A 334 -10.87 -25.93 1.79
C HIS A 334 -9.50 -25.41 2.26
N ALA A 335 -9.35 -24.12 2.53
CA ALA A 335 -8.11 -23.58 3.07
C ALA A 335 -7.73 -24.20 4.42
N LEU A 336 -8.70 -24.44 5.31
CA LEU A 336 -8.48 -25.10 6.59
C LEU A 336 -8.17 -26.61 6.48
N SER A 337 -8.30 -27.20 5.29
CA SER A 337 -7.99 -28.62 5.04
C SER A 337 -6.53 -28.89 4.71
N PHE A 338 -5.71 -27.85 4.48
CA PHE A 338 -4.27 -28.01 4.26
C PHE A 338 -3.58 -28.53 5.53
N PRO A 339 -2.98 -29.74 5.50
CA PRO A 339 -2.58 -30.47 6.71
C PRO A 339 -1.47 -29.74 7.47
N GLN A 340 -0.56 -29.09 6.75
CA GLN A 340 0.56 -28.35 7.33
C GLN A 340 0.26 -26.86 7.51
N ALA A 341 -0.92 -26.36 7.11
CA ALA A 341 -1.27 -24.96 7.35
C ALA A 341 -1.37 -24.70 8.86
N HIS A 342 -0.62 -23.71 9.34
CA HIS A 342 -0.64 -23.24 10.73
C HIS A 342 -1.56 -22.04 10.90
N ARG A 343 -1.58 -21.15 9.91
CA ARG A 343 -2.41 -19.94 9.88
C ARG A 343 -3.15 -19.80 8.56
N VAL A 344 -4.43 -19.44 8.65
CA VAL A 344 -5.25 -19.08 7.50
C VAL A 344 -5.92 -17.75 7.80
N VAL A 345 -5.70 -16.77 6.93
CA VAL A 345 -6.36 -15.47 7.01
C VAL A 345 -7.45 -15.41 5.96
N TYR A 346 -8.69 -15.30 6.42
CA TYR A 346 -9.85 -15.01 5.60
C TYR A 346 -10.08 -13.51 5.57
N SER A 347 -10.29 -12.93 4.39
CA SER A 347 -10.65 -11.52 4.27
C SER A 347 -11.69 -11.28 3.19
N THR A 348 -12.46 -10.20 3.34
CA THR A 348 -13.36 -9.73 2.30
C THR A 348 -13.39 -8.21 2.21
N CYS A 349 -13.79 -7.74 1.04
CA CYS A 349 -14.15 -6.36 0.74
C CYS A 349 -15.64 -6.06 1.00
N SER A 350 -16.27 -6.75 1.97
CA SER A 350 -17.70 -6.65 2.25
C SER A 350 -17.99 -6.09 3.64
N VAL A 351 -19.08 -5.33 3.74
CA VAL A 351 -19.63 -4.90 5.04
C VAL A 351 -20.68 -5.87 5.58
N HIS A 352 -21.16 -6.81 4.76
CA HIS A 352 -22.26 -7.70 5.10
C HIS A 352 -21.83 -8.84 6.04
N PRO A 353 -22.48 -9.03 7.19
CA PRO A 353 -22.21 -10.16 8.09
C PRO A 353 -22.35 -11.52 7.41
N GLU A 354 -23.26 -11.65 6.43
CA GLU A 354 -23.49 -12.87 5.67
C GLU A 354 -22.26 -13.36 4.90
N GLU A 355 -21.37 -12.46 4.48
CA GLU A 355 -20.09 -12.79 3.83
C GLU A 355 -18.93 -12.87 4.82
N ASN A 356 -19.15 -12.50 6.08
CA ASN A 356 -18.10 -12.26 7.07
C ASN A 356 -18.29 -13.19 8.28
N GLU A 357 -18.94 -12.70 9.34
CA GLU A 357 -19.10 -13.45 10.58
C GLU A 357 -19.89 -14.74 10.39
N ASP A 358 -20.87 -14.76 9.49
CA ASP A 358 -21.67 -15.97 9.25
C ASP A 358 -20.82 -17.08 8.62
N VAL A 359 -19.97 -16.73 7.64
CA VAL A 359 -19.02 -17.66 7.00
C VAL A 359 -18.02 -18.17 8.03
N VAL A 360 -17.48 -17.28 8.86
CA VAL A 360 -16.54 -17.65 9.93
C VAL A 360 -17.21 -18.56 10.95
N ALA A 361 -18.42 -18.23 11.41
CA ALA A 361 -19.17 -19.01 12.39
C ALA A 361 -19.49 -20.41 11.86
N GLU A 362 -20.00 -20.50 10.63
CA GLU A 362 -20.35 -21.76 9.97
C GLU A 362 -19.13 -22.67 9.87
N VAL A 363 -18.05 -22.18 9.26
CA VAL A 363 -16.86 -23.02 9.01
C VAL A 363 -16.14 -23.35 10.31
N LEU A 364 -16.01 -22.39 11.24
CA LEU A 364 -15.37 -22.64 12.52
C LEU A 364 -16.13 -23.69 13.31
N SER A 365 -17.47 -23.66 13.32
CA SER A 365 -18.29 -24.62 14.07
C SER A 365 -17.99 -26.08 13.72
N ALA A 366 -17.69 -26.37 12.45
CA ALA A 366 -17.32 -27.71 11.97
C ALA A 366 -15.84 -28.06 12.21
N LYS A 367 -15.00 -27.08 12.58
CA LYS A 367 -13.53 -27.20 12.65
C LYS A 367 -12.92 -26.81 13.99
N ARG A 368 -13.75 -26.62 15.04
CA ARG A 368 -13.32 -26.12 16.38
C ARG A 368 -12.28 -26.99 17.07
N GLU A 369 -12.22 -28.29 16.77
CA GLU A 369 -11.22 -29.20 17.34
C GLU A 369 -9.82 -28.96 16.75
N GLU A 370 -9.76 -28.58 15.48
CA GLU A 370 -8.52 -28.39 14.74
C GLU A 370 -8.09 -26.92 14.67
N TRP A 371 -9.03 -25.98 14.74
CA TRP A 371 -8.81 -24.56 14.47
C TRP A 371 -9.48 -23.67 15.51
N LYS A 372 -8.81 -22.56 15.83
CA LYS A 372 -9.31 -21.48 16.68
C LYS A 372 -9.12 -20.12 16.01
N LEU A 373 -9.97 -19.16 16.35
CA LEU A 373 -9.72 -17.75 16.03
C LEU A 373 -8.66 -17.18 16.96
N VAL A 374 -7.81 -16.33 16.41
CA VAL A 374 -6.79 -15.60 17.16
C VAL A 374 -6.84 -14.11 16.86
N GLU A 375 -6.53 -13.33 17.87
CA GLU A 375 -6.40 -11.88 17.73
C GLU A 375 -5.29 -11.56 16.73
N CYS A 376 -5.53 -10.55 15.90
CA CYS A 376 -4.60 -10.03 14.93
C CYS A 376 -4.82 -8.52 14.81
N LEU A 377 -3.82 -7.79 14.32
CA LEU A 377 -3.90 -6.33 14.15
C LEU A 377 -4.31 -5.62 15.46
N ASN A 378 -3.63 -5.95 16.57
CA ASN A 378 -4.06 -5.54 17.92
C ASN A 378 -4.14 -4.02 18.11
N ASN A 379 -3.41 -3.25 17.32
CA ASN A 379 -3.47 -1.77 17.33
C ASN A 379 -4.73 -1.20 16.67
N TRP A 380 -5.39 -1.97 15.80
CA TRP A 380 -6.65 -1.56 15.20
C TRP A 380 -7.75 -1.66 16.25
N GLU A 381 -8.74 -0.76 16.28
CA GLU A 381 -9.78 -0.80 17.33
C GLU A 381 -11.06 -1.53 16.90
N ARG A 382 -11.48 -1.36 15.64
CA ARG A 382 -12.77 -1.88 15.18
C ARG A 382 -12.73 -3.41 15.03
N ARG A 383 -13.64 -4.09 15.74
CA ARG A 383 -13.76 -5.56 15.76
C ARG A 383 -15.02 -6.07 15.05
N GLY A 384 -15.19 -7.39 15.03
CA GLY A 384 -16.35 -8.06 14.46
C GLY A 384 -17.67 -7.65 15.11
N THR A 385 -18.76 -7.98 14.43
CA THR A 385 -20.13 -7.79 14.91
C THR A 385 -20.80 -9.13 15.15
N SER A 386 -22.00 -9.13 15.72
CA SER A 386 -22.80 -10.35 15.82
C SER A 386 -23.14 -10.93 14.44
N THR A 387 -23.30 -12.26 14.39
CA THR A 387 -23.81 -12.98 13.21
C THR A 387 -25.21 -12.50 12.82
N SER A 388 -25.57 -12.68 11.54
CA SER A 388 -26.86 -12.21 11.01
C SER A 388 -28.06 -12.96 11.61
N LYS A 389 -29.24 -12.32 11.55
CA LYS A 389 -30.51 -12.94 11.95
C LYS A 389 -30.87 -14.06 10.95
N GLY A 390 -30.47 -15.28 11.27
CA GLY A 390 -30.67 -16.46 10.42
C GLY A 390 -29.42 -17.32 10.24
N CYS A 391 -28.26 -16.86 10.70
CA CYS A 391 -27.08 -17.71 10.79
C CYS A 391 -27.34 -18.87 11.77
N GLN A 392 -26.98 -20.09 11.37
CA GLN A 392 -27.18 -21.30 12.18
C GLN A 392 -26.10 -21.52 13.23
N ALA A 393 -24.95 -20.86 13.06
CA ALA A 393 -23.83 -20.89 13.99
C ALA A 393 -23.68 -19.53 14.67
N GLN A 394 -23.12 -19.53 15.88
CA GLN A 394 -22.82 -18.31 16.61
C GLN A 394 -21.36 -18.30 17.02
N LEU A 395 -20.80 -17.10 17.05
CA LEU A 395 -19.50 -16.81 17.64
C LEU A 395 -19.72 -16.34 19.07
N SER A 396 -18.83 -16.77 19.96
CA SER A 396 -18.76 -16.17 21.30
C SER A 396 -18.26 -14.72 21.23
N ASP A 397 -18.44 -13.96 22.31
CA ASP A 397 -17.92 -12.59 22.40
C ASP A 397 -16.42 -12.53 22.20
N ARG A 398 -15.69 -13.52 22.76
CA ARG A 398 -14.23 -13.64 22.58
C ARG A 398 -13.85 -13.83 21.12
N GLU A 399 -14.58 -14.69 20.41
CA GLU A 399 -14.33 -14.97 19.00
C GLU A 399 -14.64 -13.76 18.13
N THR A 400 -15.75 -13.09 18.41
CA THR A 400 -16.13 -11.84 17.75
C THR A 400 -15.07 -10.76 17.97
N GLY A 401 -14.48 -10.69 19.16
CA GLY A 401 -13.35 -9.83 19.50
C GLY A 401 -12.03 -10.16 18.80
N CYS A 402 -11.88 -11.36 18.22
CA CYS A 402 -10.72 -11.72 17.38
C CYS A 402 -10.87 -11.25 15.93
N LEU A 403 -12.10 -10.92 15.49
CA LEU A 403 -12.36 -10.50 14.12
C LEU A 403 -12.08 -9.00 13.95
N VAL A 404 -11.60 -8.62 12.77
CA VAL A 404 -11.26 -7.24 12.45
C VAL A 404 -12.19 -6.72 11.37
N ARG A 405 -12.75 -5.53 11.58
CA ARG A 405 -13.53 -4.79 10.58
C ARG A 405 -12.89 -3.43 10.32
N ALA A 406 -13.00 -2.96 9.10
CA ALA A 406 -12.72 -1.58 8.73
C ALA A 406 -13.94 -0.99 8.02
N ALA A 407 -14.10 0.32 8.12
CA ALA A 407 -15.16 1.08 7.50
C ALA A 407 -14.63 2.42 6.95
N PRO A 408 -15.37 3.07 6.02
CA PRO A 408 -15.03 4.41 5.53
C PRO A 408 -14.76 5.45 6.62
N GLU A 409 -15.44 5.32 7.77
CA GLU A 409 -15.27 6.17 8.95
C GLU A 409 -13.87 6.06 9.57
N ASP A 410 -13.16 4.95 9.33
CA ASP A 410 -11.79 4.73 9.80
C ASP A 410 -10.74 5.28 8.81
N GLY A 411 -11.18 5.99 7.76
CA GLY A 411 -10.30 6.59 6.76
C GLY A 411 -9.74 5.60 5.74
N THR A 412 -10.35 4.42 5.60
CA THR A 412 -9.97 3.36 4.65
C THR A 412 -11.22 2.73 4.01
N HIS A 413 -11.11 1.69 3.18
CA HIS A 413 -12.28 1.01 2.64
C HIS A 413 -12.95 0.08 3.68
N GLY A 414 -14.22 -0.24 3.43
CA GLY A 414 -14.90 -1.31 4.16
C GLY A 414 -14.20 -2.65 3.92
N PHE A 415 -13.79 -3.31 5.00
CA PHE A 415 -13.01 -4.55 4.93
C PHE A 415 -13.22 -5.44 6.15
N PHE A 416 -12.97 -6.73 6.00
CA PHE A 416 -13.09 -7.72 7.06
C PHE A 416 -11.89 -8.66 7.04
N VAL A 417 -11.40 -9.05 8.23
CA VAL A 417 -10.32 -10.02 8.39
C VAL A 417 -10.63 -10.95 9.58
N ALA A 418 -10.42 -12.25 9.37
CA ALA A 418 -10.44 -13.28 10.40
C ALA A 418 -9.16 -14.13 10.30
N CYS A 419 -8.43 -14.26 11.41
CA CYS A 419 -7.22 -15.06 11.48
C CYS A 419 -7.50 -16.37 12.22
N PHE A 420 -7.34 -17.49 11.53
CA PHE A 420 -7.47 -18.84 12.07
C PHE A 420 -6.08 -19.39 12.37
N GLN A 421 -5.95 -20.06 13.51
CA GLN A 421 -4.74 -20.77 13.89
C GLN A 421 -5.05 -22.24 14.21
N ARG A 422 -4.23 -23.15 13.72
CA ARG A 422 -4.33 -24.57 14.02
C ARG A 422 -4.05 -24.82 15.51
N VAL A 423 -4.92 -25.56 16.18
CA VAL A 423 -4.79 -25.94 17.59
C VAL A 423 -3.52 -26.78 17.78
N GLY A 424 -2.83 -26.60 18.91
CA GLY A 424 -1.57 -27.30 19.20
C GLY A 424 -0.33 -26.75 18.48
N THR A 425 -0.48 -25.79 17.57
CA THR A 425 0.67 -25.06 17.02
C THR A 425 1.08 -23.94 17.98
N ALA A 426 2.38 -23.88 18.33
CA ALA A 426 2.97 -22.75 19.03
C ALA A 426 3.72 -21.86 18.02
N PRO A 427 3.75 -20.53 18.21
CA PRO A 427 4.67 -19.70 17.45
C PRO A 427 6.10 -20.12 17.81
N LEU A 428 6.90 -20.52 16.82
CA LEU A 428 8.30 -20.91 17.08
C LEU A 428 9.17 -19.74 17.46
N TYR A 429 8.73 -18.55 17.08
CA TYR A 429 9.36 -17.31 17.40
C TYR A 429 8.26 -16.30 17.70
N ALA A 430 8.26 -15.74 18.91
CA ALA A 430 7.62 -14.46 19.11
C ALA A 430 8.53 -13.44 18.42
N GLY A 431 8.16 -13.03 17.21
CA GLY A 431 8.86 -11.96 16.51
C GLY A 431 8.97 -10.73 17.42
N PRO A 432 10.01 -9.90 17.26
CA PRO A 432 10.01 -8.60 17.94
C PRO A 432 8.70 -7.89 17.58
N GLU A 433 8.00 -7.40 18.61
CA GLU A 433 6.82 -6.56 18.45
C GLU A 433 7.15 -5.46 17.43
N TRP A 434 6.41 -5.39 16.33
CA TRP A 434 6.63 -4.33 15.35
C TRP A 434 6.37 -2.99 16.05
N ARG A 435 7.42 -2.17 16.15
CA ARG A 435 7.33 -0.80 16.62
C ARG A 435 7.55 0.12 15.44
N PRO A 436 6.68 1.11 15.21
CA PRO A 436 6.93 2.10 14.18
C PRO A 436 8.33 2.71 14.39
N PRO A 437 9.12 2.95 13.33
CA PRO A 437 10.47 3.48 13.46
C PRO A 437 10.46 4.77 14.28
N ALA A 438 11.12 4.75 15.45
CA ALA A 438 11.36 5.93 16.27
C ALA A 438 12.42 6.84 15.62
N ALA A 439 12.20 7.30 14.39
CA ALA A 439 13.09 8.23 13.67
C ALA A 439 12.46 8.76 12.37
N ALA A 440 11.37 9.53 12.46
CA ALA A 440 11.00 10.49 11.41
C ALA A 440 10.21 11.72 11.90
N VAL A 441 9.82 11.76 13.19
CA VAL A 441 9.14 12.90 13.80
C VAL A 441 9.98 13.43 14.98
N GLN A 442 11.17 13.93 14.67
CA GLN A 442 11.86 14.89 15.53
C GLN A 442 12.04 16.19 14.76
N ASP A 443 10.93 16.91 14.58
CA ASP A 443 10.95 18.38 14.43
C ASP A 443 9.60 19.06 14.76
N SER A 444 8.67 18.34 15.43
CA SER A 444 7.38 18.92 15.84
C SER A 444 7.42 19.64 17.19
N ALA A 445 8.44 19.39 18.02
CA ALA A 445 8.61 20.04 19.32
C ALA A 445 9.18 21.46 19.21
N ASP A 446 10.08 21.71 18.25
CA ASP A 446 10.63 23.05 18.02
C ASP A 446 9.62 23.98 17.32
N LEU A 447 8.70 23.42 16.52
CA LEU A 447 7.63 24.20 15.89
C LEU A 447 6.57 24.67 16.90
N LYS A 448 6.25 23.86 17.93
CA LYS A 448 5.36 24.25 19.04
C LYS A 448 5.98 25.33 19.93
N ARG A 449 7.31 25.35 20.07
CA ARG A 449 8.04 26.37 20.83
C ARG A 449 8.20 27.69 20.06
N ALA A 450 8.29 27.62 18.72
CA ALA A 450 8.35 28.77 17.83
C ALA A 450 6.98 29.46 17.63
N THR A 451 5.89 28.69 17.61
CA THR A 451 4.51 29.24 17.51
C THR A 451 4.04 29.90 18.80
N LYS A 452 4.41 29.37 19.98
CA LYS A 452 4.14 30.04 21.26
C LYS A 452 4.88 31.38 21.41
N ARG A 453 6.05 31.52 20.77
CA ARG A 453 6.83 32.77 20.73
C ARG A 453 6.34 33.80 19.71
N LYS A 454 5.57 33.39 18.70
CA LYS A 454 4.96 34.32 17.72
C LYS A 454 3.54 34.76 18.10
N ALA A 455 2.80 33.95 18.86
CA ALA A 455 1.47 34.31 19.36
C ALA A 455 1.49 35.32 20.53
N GLN A 456 2.59 35.41 21.30
CA GLN A 456 2.75 36.44 22.34
C GLN A 456 3.23 37.80 21.79
N THR A 457 3.56 37.91 20.51
CA THR A 457 4.02 39.17 19.88
C THR A 457 2.98 39.83 18.99
N SER A 458 1.74 39.33 18.95
CA SER A 458 0.66 39.87 18.10
C SER A 458 -0.61 40.27 18.87
N GLU A 459 -0.60 40.26 20.20
CA GLU A 459 -1.74 40.68 21.04
C GLU A 459 -1.54 42.03 21.77
N GLU A 460 -0.43 42.74 21.55
CA GLU A 460 -0.24 44.11 22.04
C GLU A 460 -0.03 45.07 20.87
N ALA A 461 -1.03 45.22 20.00
CA ALA A 461 -1.03 46.26 18.98
C ALA A 461 -2.44 46.67 18.52
N THR A 462 -3.41 46.91 19.43
CA THR A 462 -4.60 47.74 19.13
C THR A 462 -5.24 48.35 20.39
N GLY A 463 -5.12 49.67 20.56
CA GLY A 463 -5.92 50.56 21.42
C GLY A 463 -5.58 50.54 22.92
N SER A 464 -5.52 51.62 23.69
CA SER A 464 -5.97 53.00 23.52
C SER A 464 -5.35 53.87 24.64
N MET A 465 -5.28 55.18 24.37
CA MET A 465 -5.04 56.33 25.25
C MET A 465 -5.29 56.13 26.75
N THR A 466 -4.35 56.59 27.60
CA THR A 466 -4.57 57.63 28.64
C THR A 466 -3.23 58.08 29.25
N THR A 467 -3.30 59.25 29.89
CA THR A 467 -2.26 60.22 30.27
C THR A 467 -1.42 59.88 31.51
N ALA A 468 -0.17 60.37 31.47
CA ALA A 468 0.64 61.01 32.52
C ALA A 468 0.68 60.47 33.97
N GLY A 469 1.91 60.36 34.51
CA GLY A 469 2.17 60.62 35.93
C GLY A 469 3.19 59.74 36.65
N GLU A 470 4.45 60.20 36.67
CA GLU A 470 5.37 60.24 37.84
C GLU A 470 6.11 58.99 38.40
N ALA A 471 7.41 59.27 38.68
CA ALA A 471 8.36 58.75 39.67
C ALA A 471 8.77 57.25 39.62
N ALA A 472 9.99 56.88 39.22
CA ALA A 472 11.32 57.09 39.82
C ALA A 472 11.68 56.06 40.92
N ASP A 473 12.91 55.54 40.78
CA ASP A 473 13.74 54.75 41.71
C ASP A 473 13.31 53.30 41.98
N ASP A 474 14.15 52.27 41.93
CA ASP A 474 15.57 52.21 42.24
C ASP A 474 16.32 51.14 41.43
N ALA A 475 17.59 51.44 41.15
CA ALA A 475 18.57 50.53 40.59
C ALA A 475 19.29 49.76 41.70
N VAL A 476 19.57 48.46 41.50
CA VAL A 476 20.93 47.90 41.65
C VAL A 476 21.04 46.63 40.80
N ASN A 477 22.16 46.58 40.09
CA ASN A 477 22.41 45.84 38.86
C ASN A 477 23.42 44.71 39.13
N ALA A 478 23.07 43.47 38.82
CA ALA A 478 24.01 42.36 38.74
C ALA A 478 23.53 41.32 37.72
N ARG A 479 23.95 41.48 36.45
CA ARG A 479 24.14 40.40 35.45
C ARG A 479 24.62 40.98 34.11
N ARG A 480 25.91 40.84 33.81
CA ARG A 480 26.43 40.90 32.43
C ARG A 480 27.41 39.76 32.20
N GLY A 481 26.86 38.63 31.78
CA GLY A 481 27.60 37.46 31.31
C GLY A 481 26.94 36.88 30.07
N ALA A 482 27.70 36.86 28.97
CA ALA A 482 27.54 35.96 27.82
C ALA A 482 26.33 36.10 26.89
N HIS A 483 26.34 37.11 26.01
CA HIS A 483 25.72 37.04 24.68
C HIS A 483 26.67 37.58 23.59
N LYS A 484 27.70 36.79 23.24
CA LYS A 484 28.42 36.93 21.95
C LYS A 484 29.26 35.69 21.61
N ARG A 485 28.62 34.53 21.47
CA ARG A 485 29.24 33.32 20.90
C ARG A 485 28.19 32.49 20.16
N LYS A 486 28.14 32.67 18.83
CA LYS A 486 27.90 31.65 17.78
C LYS A 486 27.49 32.32 16.45
N SER A 487 28.39 33.13 15.90
CA SER A 487 28.39 33.51 14.47
C SER A 487 29.79 33.43 13.84
N ARG A 488 30.70 32.62 14.42
CA ARG A 488 32.08 32.39 13.90
C ARG A 488 32.40 30.90 13.73
N SER A 489 31.61 30.18 12.93
CA SER A 489 31.89 28.76 12.60
C SER A 489 31.81 28.44 11.10
N ALA A 490 31.20 29.29 10.27
CA ALA A 490 31.10 29.07 8.82
C ALA A 490 32.31 29.59 8.03
N GLU A 491 33.05 30.59 8.53
CA GLU A 491 34.16 31.22 7.80
C GLU A 491 35.54 30.55 8.08
N ALA A 492 35.70 29.91 9.24
CA ALA A 492 36.94 29.21 9.61
C ALA A 492 37.14 27.85 8.89
N ARG A 493 36.08 27.27 8.31
CA ARG A 493 36.14 25.95 7.64
C ARG A 493 36.43 26.04 6.13
N ARG A 494 36.23 27.22 5.51
CA ARG A 494 36.61 27.50 4.11
C ARG A 494 38.09 27.88 3.95
N ALA A 495 38.74 28.42 4.98
CA ALA A 495 40.18 28.74 4.96
C ALA A 495 41.11 27.51 5.08
N ARG A 496 40.64 26.39 5.66
CA ARG A 496 41.48 25.18 5.87
C ARG A 496 41.56 24.24 4.65
N LYS A 497 40.66 24.37 3.67
CA LYS A 497 40.64 23.54 2.43
C LYS A 497 41.47 24.10 1.27
N ARG A 498 41.82 25.39 1.27
CA ARG A 498 42.74 26.00 0.28
C ARG A 498 44.22 25.82 0.62
N ARG A 499 44.58 25.59 1.88
CA ARG A 499 45.97 25.37 2.33
C ARG A 499 46.53 23.95 2.12
N LYS A 500 45.69 22.95 1.80
CA LYS A 500 46.13 21.55 1.59
C LYS A 500 46.35 21.17 0.12
N ARG A 501 45.98 22.02 -0.84
CA ARG A 501 46.20 21.82 -2.29
C ARG A 501 47.44 22.53 -2.85
N GLY A 502 48.16 23.31 -2.03
CA GLY A 502 49.41 24.00 -2.41
C GLY A 502 50.70 23.31 -1.96
N LEU A 503 50.63 22.13 -1.33
CA LEU A 503 51.78 21.47 -0.68
C LEU A 503 52.24 20.14 -1.34
N MET A 504 51.86 19.86 -2.59
CA MET A 504 52.34 18.68 -3.34
C MET A 504 52.91 19.01 -4.74
N LYS A 505 53.35 20.25 -4.97
CA LYS A 505 54.11 20.63 -6.17
C LYS A 505 55.22 21.61 -5.79
N LYS A 506 56.34 21.09 -5.29
CA LYS A 506 57.69 21.68 -5.36
C LYS A 506 58.65 20.79 -4.57
N GLN A 507 59.11 19.72 -5.20
CA GLN A 507 60.33 18.99 -4.85
C GLN A 507 60.72 18.17 -6.08
N THR A 508 61.45 18.81 -7.01
CA THR A 508 62.40 18.22 -7.96
C THR A 508 63.00 19.37 -8.77
N GLU A 509 64.19 19.82 -8.37
CA GLU A 509 65.28 20.23 -9.27
C GLU A 509 66.56 20.45 -8.43
N PRO A 510 67.71 19.86 -8.82
CA PRO A 510 68.97 20.00 -8.11
C PRO A 510 69.79 21.21 -8.58
N GLU A 511 70.74 21.57 -7.72
CA GLU A 511 71.71 22.67 -7.82
C GLU A 511 72.67 22.53 -9.00
N LYS A 512 73.18 23.70 -9.43
CA LYS A 512 74.24 23.88 -10.42
C LYS A 512 75.61 23.65 -9.79
N GLU A 513 76.47 22.92 -10.48
CA GLU A 513 77.84 23.33 -10.84
C GLU A 513 78.06 23.05 -12.32
#